data_AF-A0A482VSM5-F1
#
_entry.id   AF-A0A482VSM5-F1
#
_cell.length_a   1.000
_cell.length_b   1.000
_cell.length_c   1.000
_cell.angle_alpha   90.00
_cell.angle_beta   90.00
_cell.angle_gamma   90.00
#
_symmetry.space_group_name_H-M   'P 1'
#
loop_
_entity.id
_entity.type
_entity.pdbx_description
1 polymer ?
#
loop_
_entity_poly.entity_id
_entity_poly.type
_entity_poly.pdbx_seq_one_letter_code
_entity_poly.pdbx_strand_id
1 'polypeptide(L)'
;MGKFSSVAAAYVHFFYGPFIFKEPNFHECSPALSSFIVVFAASCVLWSLPLYPSRLRKLFWPCNWMVQYLTALYLLEFAIGKVWVPLETAVINLPVAMASFLENYLGCQDSCGFLKSRGAGVFCSYSLSALILLATLHSTRIINLRLLSDGITPFMWDITRRVKRCFRKVSDSCGIPALKKASKRRKVDFCDTDTDDIYELDPSDALETTDVRDCYPHYHFQ
;
A
#
# COMPACT_ATOMS: atom_id res chain seq x y z
N MET A 1 -0.19 15.34 -14.16
CA MET A 1 -0.12 13.89 -14.49
C MET A 1 1.30 13.38 -14.79
N GLY A 2 2.30 14.24 -15.08
CA GLY A 2 3.66 13.79 -15.47
C GLY A 2 4.38 12.88 -14.46
N LYS A 3 4.20 13.10 -13.15
CA LYS A 3 4.84 12.29 -12.09
C LYS A 3 4.50 10.80 -12.17
N PHE A 4 3.25 10.50 -12.51
CA PHE A 4 2.81 9.12 -12.63
C PHE A 4 3.51 8.44 -13.80
N SER A 5 3.52 9.11 -14.96
CA SER A 5 4.13 8.57 -16.17
C SER A 5 5.64 8.31 -15.99
N SER A 6 6.38 9.19 -15.32
CA SER A 6 7.81 8.98 -15.08
C SER A 6 8.11 7.80 -14.15
N VAL A 7 7.35 7.66 -13.05
CA VAL A 7 7.55 6.54 -12.11
C VAL A 7 7.07 5.21 -12.72
N ALA A 8 5.96 5.23 -13.46
CA ALA A 8 5.48 4.05 -14.19
C ALA A 8 6.47 3.60 -15.27
N ALA A 9 7.08 4.55 -16.00
CA ALA A 9 8.12 4.24 -16.96
C ALA A 9 9.37 3.65 -16.28
N ALA A 10 9.80 4.20 -15.15
CA ALA A 10 10.92 3.66 -14.37
C ALA A 10 10.62 2.24 -13.85
N TYR A 11 9.39 2.00 -13.38
CA TYR A 11 8.92 0.67 -13.00
C TYR A 11 9.01 -0.29 -14.18
N VAL A 12 8.41 0.04 -15.34
CA VAL A 12 8.47 -0.83 -16.53
C VAL A 12 9.90 -1.06 -16.99
N HIS A 13 10.75 -0.02 -16.99
CA HIS A 13 12.17 -0.14 -17.34
C HIS A 13 12.89 -1.12 -16.42
N PHE A 14 12.60 -1.12 -15.11
CA PHE A 14 13.22 -2.05 -14.18
C PHE A 14 12.97 -3.54 -14.51
N PHE A 15 11.84 -3.88 -15.13
CA PHE A 15 11.52 -5.27 -15.49
C PHE A 15 12.02 -5.68 -16.88
N TYR A 16 12.01 -4.75 -17.84
CA TYR A 16 12.23 -5.08 -19.26
C TYR A 16 13.47 -4.41 -19.87
N GLY A 17 14.01 -3.40 -19.20
CA GLY A 17 15.14 -2.62 -19.66
C GLY A 17 16.46 -3.08 -19.07
N PRO A 18 17.59 -2.71 -19.70
CA PRO A 18 18.91 -2.91 -19.11
C PRO A 18 19.07 -2.02 -17.86
N PHE A 19 19.74 -2.53 -16.83
CA PHE A 19 20.12 -1.73 -15.67
C PHE A 19 21.06 -0.60 -16.09
N ILE A 20 20.74 0.64 -15.71
CA ILE A 20 21.50 1.81 -16.15
C ILE A 20 22.59 2.18 -15.14
N PHE A 21 22.27 2.16 -13.85
CA PHE A 21 23.19 2.62 -12.81
C PHE A 21 23.89 1.47 -12.12
N LYS A 22 23.13 0.43 -11.72
CA LYS A 22 23.70 -0.70 -11.03
C LYS A 22 22.90 -1.98 -11.22
N GLU A 23 23.60 -3.02 -11.66
CA GLU A 23 23.05 -4.36 -11.69
C GLU A 23 22.92 -4.92 -10.26
N PRO A 24 21.72 -5.34 -9.85
CA PRO A 24 21.52 -6.04 -8.57
C PRO A 24 22.19 -7.42 -8.62
N ASN A 25 22.94 -7.74 -7.57
CA ASN A 25 23.53 -9.08 -7.39
C ASN A 25 22.44 -10.06 -6.94
N PHE A 26 21.54 -10.46 -7.85
CA PHE A 26 20.57 -11.48 -7.53
C PHE A 26 21.28 -12.81 -7.31
N HIS A 27 21.13 -13.39 -6.11
CA HIS A 27 21.54 -14.77 -5.89
C HIS A 27 20.58 -15.71 -6.64
N GLU A 28 21.10 -16.79 -7.23
CA GLU A 28 20.35 -17.77 -8.03
C GLU A 28 19.15 -18.41 -7.30
N CYS A 29 19.04 -18.20 -5.99
CA CYS A 29 17.96 -18.70 -5.14
C CYS A 29 16.99 -17.63 -4.60
N SER A 30 17.04 -16.38 -5.08
CA SER A 30 16.09 -15.34 -4.63
C SER A 30 14.66 -15.66 -5.06
N PRO A 31 13.66 -15.56 -4.17
CA PRO A 31 12.26 -15.70 -4.54
C PRO A 31 11.81 -14.51 -5.39
N ALA A 32 11.73 -14.68 -6.72
CA ALA A 32 11.43 -13.61 -7.68
C ALA A 32 10.16 -12.80 -7.33
N LEU A 33 9.11 -13.48 -6.83
CA LEU A 33 7.85 -12.83 -6.47
C LEU A 33 7.99 -11.89 -5.27
N SER A 34 8.92 -12.18 -4.35
CA SER A 34 9.26 -11.34 -3.19
C SER A 34 9.82 -10.00 -3.67
N SER A 35 10.80 -10.04 -4.58
CA SER A 35 11.36 -8.85 -5.22
C SER A 35 10.31 -8.03 -5.98
N PHE A 36 9.36 -8.66 -6.67
CA PHE A 36 8.29 -7.93 -7.36
C PHE A 36 7.39 -7.16 -6.39
N ILE A 37 7.05 -7.75 -5.24
CA ILE A 37 6.28 -7.07 -4.19
C ILE A 37 7.02 -5.83 -3.69
N VAL A 38 8.33 -5.93 -3.48
CA VAL A 38 9.13 -4.81 -2.97
C VAL A 38 9.36 -3.73 -4.02
N VAL A 39 9.59 -4.09 -5.29
CA VAL A 39 9.66 -3.14 -6.41
C VAL A 39 8.35 -2.35 -6.54
N PHE A 40 7.22 -3.05 -6.41
CA PHE A 40 5.91 -2.42 -6.41
C PHE A 40 5.72 -1.48 -5.21
N ALA A 41 6.09 -1.93 -3.99
CA ALA A 41 6.04 -1.12 -2.78
C ALA A 41 6.91 0.15 -2.90
N ALA A 42 8.14 0.02 -3.40
CA ALA A 42 9.05 1.14 -3.66
C ALA A 42 8.46 2.12 -4.67
N SER A 43 7.83 1.62 -5.73
CA SER A 43 7.13 2.44 -6.72
C SER A 43 5.95 3.22 -6.11
N CYS A 44 5.17 2.60 -5.22
CA CYS A 44 4.11 3.29 -4.48
C CYS A 44 4.67 4.43 -3.61
N VAL A 45 5.80 4.21 -2.94
CA VAL A 45 6.48 5.23 -2.15
C VAL A 45 6.99 6.36 -3.05
N LEU A 46 7.69 6.03 -4.14
CA LEU A 46 8.20 7.01 -5.11
C LEU A 46 7.08 7.84 -5.73
N TRP A 47 5.92 7.23 -5.95
CA TRP A 47 4.73 7.96 -6.39
C TRP A 47 4.30 9.03 -5.37
N SER A 48 4.27 8.65 -4.10
CA SER A 48 3.78 9.51 -3.02
C SER A 48 4.76 10.63 -2.64
N LEU A 49 6.06 10.40 -2.86
CA LEU A 49 7.10 11.34 -2.49
C LEU A 49 7.14 12.55 -3.44
N PRO A 50 7.27 13.78 -2.91
CA PRO A 50 7.64 14.92 -3.72
C PRO A 50 9.13 14.85 -4.06
N LEU A 51 9.49 13.95 -4.99
CA LEU A 51 10.87 13.68 -5.46
C LEU A 51 11.62 14.93 -5.93
N TYR A 52 10.93 16.03 -6.20
CA TYR A 52 11.51 17.20 -6.84
C TYR A 52 11.18 18.52 -6.11
N PRO A 53 12.21 19.32 -5.76
CA PRO A 53 12.03 20.60 -5.10
C PRO A 53 11.27 21.56 -6.03
N SER A 54 10.42 22.40 -5.43
CA SER A 54 9.51 23.29 -6.17
C SER A 54 10.22 24.22 -7.16
N ARG A 55 11.49 24.56 -6.90
CA ARG A 55 12.30 25.46 -7.72
C ARG A 55 12.66 24.87 -9.09
N LEU A 56 12.91 23.56 -9.17
CA LEU A 56 13.31 22.91 -10.43
C LEU A 56 12.10 22.51 -11.30
N ARG A 57 10.87 22.65 -10.80
CA ARG A 57 9.64 22.39 -11.57
C ARG A 57 9.42 23.40 -12.70
N LYS A 58 10.13 24.53 -12.69
CA LYS A 58 10.06 25.59 -13.71
C LYS A 58 10.85 25.27 -14.99
N LEU A 59 11.59 24.16 -15.02
CA LEU A 59 12.35 23.74 -16.20
C LEU A 59 11.43 23.27 -17.34
N PHE A 60 11.94 23.30 -18.57
CA PHE A 60 11.25 22.81 -19.77
C PHE A 60 10.63 21.42 -19.53
N TRP A 61 9.36 21.26 -19.92
CA TRP A 61 8.54 20.09 -19.58
C TRP A 61 9.21 18.72 -19.80
N PRO A 62 9.82 18.42 -20.96
CA PRO A 62 10.46 17.12 -21.18
C PRO A 62 11.72 16.91 -20.34
N CYS A 63 12.51 17.97 -20.09
CA CYS A 63 13.66 17.88 -19.18
C CYS A 63 13.19 17.53 -17.75
N ASN A 64 12.11 18.16 -17.28
CA ASN A 64 11.54 17.86 -15.96
C ASN A 64 11.04 16.41 -15.87
N TRP A 65 10.40 15.90 -16.93
CA TRP A 65 9.97 14.50 -16.99
C TRP A 65 11.17 13.54 -16.98
N MET A 66 12.20 13.80 -17.79
CA MET A 66 13.40 12.97 -17.90
C MET A 66 14.19 12.91 -16.59
N VAL A 67 14.33 14.04 -15.88
CA VAL A 67 14.99 14.04 -14.57
C VAL A 67 14.16 13.26 -13.53
N GLN A 68 12.84 13.41 -13.52
CA GLN A 68 11.97 12.61 -12.63
C GLN A 68 12.09 11.11 -12.92
N TYR A 69 12.13 10.73 -14.20
CA TYR A 69 12.33 9.35 -14.64
C TYR A 69 13.67 8.80 -14.15
N LEU A 70 14.78 9.49 -14.45
CA LEU A 70 16.12 9.05 -14.04
C LEU A 70 16.27 8.97 -12.53
N THR A 71 15.70 9.93 -11.80
CA THR A 71 15.73 9.93 -10.32
C THR A 71 14.92 8.76 -9.76
N ALA A 72 13.73 8.50 -10.29
CA ALA A 72 12.91 7.38 -9.87
C ALA A 72 13.60 6.04 -10.18
N LEU A 73 14.20 5.91 -11.36
CA LEU A 73 14.94 4.71 -11.77
C LEU A 73 16.17 4.48 -10.87
N TYR A 74 16.97 5.53 -10.63
CA TYR A 74 18.12 5.45 -9.74
C TYR A 74 17.71 5.01 -8.33
N LEU A 75 16.67 5.63 -7.76
CA LEU A 75 16.19 5.27 -6.42
C LEU A 75 15.65 3.84 -6.37
N LEU A 76 14.99 3.38 -7.43
CA LEU A 76 14.47 2.01 -7.51
C LEU A 76 15.62 0.99 -7.60
N GLU A 77 16.57 1.19 -8.52
CA GLU A 77 17.77 0.34 -8.64
C GLU A 77 18.58 0.33 -7.34
N PHE A 78 18.76 1.50 -6.72
CA PHE A 78 19.46 1.62 -5.45
C PHE A 78 18.71 0.90 -4.31
N ALA A 79 17.41 1.14 -4.16
CA ALA A 79 16.61 0.50 -3.13
C ALA A 79 16.64 -1.03 -3.27
N ILE A 80 16.54 -1.55 -4.49
CA ILE A 80 16.58 -2.99 -4.70
C ILE A 80 17.99 -3.55 -4.49
N GLY A 81 18.98 -3.00 -5.19
CA GLY A 81 20.33 -3.55 -5.20
C GLY A 81 21.10 -3.35 -3.89
N LYS A 82 20.83 -2.28 -3.14
CA LYS A 82 21.58 -1.94 -1.91
C LYS A 82 20.82 -2.19 -0.62
N VAL A 83 19.49 -2.14 -0.64
CA VAL A 83 18.68 -2.31 0.58
C VAL A 83 17.99 -3.67 0.55
N TRP A 84 17.24 -3.96 -0.50
CA TRP A 84 16.40 -5.16 -0.56
C TRP A 84 17.21 -6.45 -0.64
N VAL A 85 18.11 -6.59 -1.62
CA VAL A 85 18.83 -7.84 -1.85
C VAL A 85 19.67 -8.28 -0.63
N PRO A 86 20.46 -7.40 0.03
CA PRO A 86 21.17 -7.78 1.24
C PRO A 86 20.24 -8.15 2.40
N LEU A 87 19.12 -7.44 2.54
CA LEU A 87 18.12 -7.69 3.58
C LEU A 87 17.42 -9.04 3.36
N GLU A 88 16.99 -9.33 2.14
CA GLU A 88 16.40 -10.61 1.75
C GLU A 88 17.36 -11.77 2.03
N THR A 89 18.64 -11.60 1.67
CA THR A 89 19.68 -12.59 1.94
C THR A 89 19.86 -12.84 3.44
N ALA A 90 19.88 -11.78 4.26
CA ALA A 90 19.98 -11.90 5.71
C ALA A 90 18.77 -12.66 6.29
N VAL A 91 17.56 -12.36 5.80
CA VAL A 91 16.31 -12.96 6.28
C VAL A 91 16.17 -14.42 5.85
N ILE A 92 16.61 -14.79 4.65
CA ILE A 92 16.62 -16.18 4.19
C ILE A 92 17.56 -17.04 5.05
N ASN A 93 18.69 -16.49 5.50
CA ASN A 93 19.67 -17.20 6.31
C ASN A 93 19.32 -17.23 7.81
N LEU A 94 18.41 -16.36 8.26
CA LEU A 94 18.03 -16.24 9.67
C LEU A 94 17.48 -17.54 10.27
N PRO A 95 16.54 -18.29 9.63
CA PRO A 95 16.02 -19.54 10.18
C PRO A 95 17.10 -20.59 10.40
N VAL A 96 18.06 -20.71 9.48
CA VAL A 96 19.17 -21.67 9.58
C VAL A 96 20.08 -21.32 10.76
N ALA A 97 20.41 -20.04 10.94
CA ALA A 97 21.20 -19.56 12.07
C ALA A 97 20.47 -19.76 13.42
N MET A 98 19.15 -19.55 13.44
CA MET A 98 18.33 -19.81 14.62
C MET A 98 18.27 -21.30 14.93
N ALA A 99 18.17 -22.17 13.91
CA ALA A 99 18.15 -23.62 14.10
C ALA A 99 19.46 -24.14 14.71
N SER A 100 20.61 -23.68 14.21
CA SER A 100 21.91 -24.09 14.75
C SER A 100 22.11 -23.60 16.19
N PHE A 101 21.62 -22.40 16.51
CA PHE A 101 21.59 -21.91 17.89
C PHE A 101 20.71 -22.80 18.77
N LEU A 102 19.46 -23.07 18.37
CA LEU A 102 18.53 -23.91 19.12
C LEU A 102 19.05 -25.34 19.34
N GLU A 103 19.70 -25.93 18.34
CA GLU A 103 20.31 -27.26 18.44
C GLU A 103 21.44 -27.29 19.48
N ASN A 104 22.29 -26.26 19.51
CA ASN A 104 23.39 -26.15 20.47
C ASN A 104 22.93 -25.94 21.92
N TYR A 105 21.81 -25.24 22.14
CA TYR A 105 21.33 -24.92 23.50
C TYR A 105 20.28 -25.89 24.05
N LEU A 106 19.37 -26.38 23.20
CA LEU A 106 18.20 -27.16 23.62
C LEU A 106 18.21 -28.62 23.11
N GLY A 107 19.17 -29.01 22.27
CA GLY A 107 19.27 -30.38 21.75
C GLY A 107 18.08 -30.81 20.88
N CYS A 108 17.44 -29.86 20.18
CA CYS A 108 16.23 -30.12 19.42
C CYS A 108 16.53 -30.83 18.08
N GLN A 109 16.09 -32.09 17.92
CA GLN A 109 16.29 -32.87 16.70
C GLN A 109 15.19 -32.64 15.64
N ASP A 110 13.91 -32.80 16.00
CA ASP A 110 12.84 -32.86 14.98
C ASP A 110 12.33 -31.48 14.53
N SER A 111 12.12 -30.53 15.45
CA SER A 111 11.56 -29.21 15.10
C SER A 111 12.57 -28.31 14.38
N CYS A 112 13.88 -28.50 14.60
CA CYS A 112 14.94 -27.78 13.90
C CYS A 112 15.03 -28.13 12.41
N GLY A 113 14.54 -29.31 12.01
CA GLY A 113 14.48 -29.72 10.61
C GLY A 113 13.65 -28.76 9.75
N PHE A 114 12.55 -28.22 10.29
CA PHE A 114 11.73 -27.23 9.59
C PHE A 114 12.45 -25.90 9.40
N LEU A 115 13.14 -25.39 10.42
CA LEU A 115 13.89 -24.13 10.33
C LEU A 115 15.09 -24.22 9.37
N LYS A 116 15.73 -25.40 9.28
CA LYS A 116 16.79 -25.66 8.30
C LYS A 116 16.26 -25.82 6.87
N SER A 117 14.96 -26.01 6.70
CA SER A 117 14.36 -26.17 5.38
C SER A 117 14.47 -24.88 4.55
N ARG A 118 14.72 -25.03 3.25
CA ARG A 118 14.66 -23.90 2.30
C ARG A 118 13.31 -23.18 2.33
N GLY A 119 12.24 -23.91 2.65
CA GLY A 119 10.89 -23.38 2.77
C GLY A 119 10.75 -22.31 3.85
N ALA A 120 11.42 -22.48 5.00
CA ALA A 120 11.38 -21.50 6.09
C ALA A 120 11.99 -20.16 5.66
N GLY A 121 13.17 -20.17 5.01
CA GLY A 121 13.79 -18.96 4.50
C GLY A 121 12.92 -18.23 3.46
N VAL A 122 12.32 -18.98 2.53
CA VAL A 122 11.40 -18.43 1.53
C VAL A 122 10.14 -17.84 2.18
N PHE A 123 9.58 -18.51 3.18
CA PHE A 123 8.42 -18.01 3.94
C PHE A 123 8.74 -16.72 4.68
N CYS A 124 9.90 -16.63 5.35
CA CYS A 124 10.36 -15.42 6.01
C CYS A 124 10.55 -14.27 5.02
N SER A 125 11.12 -14.54 3.86
CA SER A 125 11.28 -13.57 2.78
C SER A 125 9.93 -13.00 2.30
N TYR A 126 8.95 -13.87 2.03
CA TYR A 126 7.61 -13.43 1.63
C TYR A 126 6.88 -12.65 2.72
N SER A 127 7.02 -13.09 3.97
CA SER A 127 6.44 -12.40 5.12
C SER A 127 7.02 -11.00 5.26
N LEU A 128 8.33 -10.86 5.10
CA LEU A 128 9.01 -9.55 5.12
C LEU A 128 8.52 -8.66 3.97
N SER A 129 8.47 -9.18 2.74
CA SER A 129 7.95 -8.44 1.58
C SER A 129 6.51 -7.97 1.79
N ALA A 130 5.65 -8.82 2.33
CA ALA A 130 4.28 -8.48 2.66
C ALA A 130 4.20 -7.38 3.73
N LEU A 131 5.05 -7.45 4.77
CA LEU A 131 5.13 -6.41 5.80
C LEU A 131 5.62 -5.08 5.23
N ILE A 132 6.63 -5.08 4.36
CA ILE A 132 7.11 -3.87 3.67
C ILE A 132 5.99 -3.29 2.80
N LEU A 133 5.28 -4.12 2.04
CA LEU A 133 4.15 -3.66 1.23
C LEU A 133 3.06 -3.06 2.12
N LEU A 134 2.72 -3.71 3.24
CA LEU A 134 1.70 -3.21 4.16
C LEU A 134 2.13 -1.88 4.81
N ALA A 135 3.39 -1.78 5.24
CA ALA A 135 3.95 -0.57 5.83
C ALA A 135 3.99 0.59 4.81
N THR A 136 4.36 0.32 3.57
CA THR A 136 4.37 1.33 2.49
C THR A 136 2.95 1.77 2.15
N LEU A 137 1.99 0.86 1.99
CA LEU A 137 0.59 1.19 1.76
C LEU A 137 -0.03 1.97 2.94
N HIS A 138 0.40 1.68 4.16
CA HIS A 138 -0.01 2.43 5.34
C HIS A 138 0.57 3.84 5.37
N SER A 139 1.89 3.97 5.15
CA SER A 139 2.59 5.27 5.14
C SER A 139 2.07 6.21 4.05
N THR A 140 1.71 5.66 2.89
CA THR A 140 1.10 6.39 1.78
C THR A 140 -0.38 6.71 1.98
N ARG A 141 -0.94 6.37 3.16
CA ARG A 141 -2.36 6.55 3.54
C ARG A 141 -3.32 5.85 2.57
N ILE A 142 -2.85 4.88 1.79
CA ILE A 142 -3.70 4.05 0.94
C ILE A 142 -4.52 3.12 1.82
N ILE A 143 -3.89 2.51 2.83
CA ILE A 143 -4.53 1.60 3.79
C ILE A 143 -4.51 2.23 5.18
N ASN A 144 -5.65 2.15 5.87
CA ASN A 144 -5.73 2.53 7.28
C ASN A 144 -5.73 1.28 8.15
N LEU A 145 -4.58 0.98 8.77
CA LEU A 145 -4.41 -0.18 9.65
C LEU A 145 -5.29 -0.12 10.90
N ARG A 146 -5.86 1.05 11.25
CA ARG A 146 -6.82 1.15 12.34
C ARG A 146 -8.05 0.27 12.12
N LEU A 147 -8.50 0.09 10.87
CA LEU A 147 -9.63 -0.81 10.59
C LEU A 147 -9.34 -2.28 10.90
N LEU A 148 -8.07 -2.66 11.09
CA LEU A 148 -7.73 -4.02 11.48
C LEU A 148 -8.16 -4.32 12.93
N SER A 149 -8.31 -3.30 13.81
CA SER A 149 -8.87 -3.50 15.14
C SER A 149 -10.33 -3.94 15.11
N ASP A 150 -11.05 -3.57 14.05
CA ASP A 150 -12.47 -3.87 13.87
C ASP A 150 -12.69 -5.24 13.19
N GLY A 151 -11.60 -5.94 12.84
CA GLY A 151 -11.59 -7.29 12.28
C GLY A 151 -11.01 -7.40 10.87
N ILE A 152 -10.69 -8.64 10.45
CA ILE A 152 -10.06 -8.93 9.15
C ILE A 152 -11.04 -8.68 7.98
N THR A 153 -12.30 -9.08 8.14
CA THR A 153 -13.33 -8.94 7.10
C THR A 153 -13.57 -7.49 6.68
N PRO A 154 -13.85 -6.53 7.59
CA PRO A 154 -14.03 -5.13 7.20
C PRO A 154 -12.76 -4.52 6.61
N PHE A 155 -11.58 -4.91 7.11
CA PHE A 155 -10.29 -4.49 6.58
C PHE A 155 -10.07 -4.93 5.12
N MET A 156 -10.28 -6.21 4.82
CA MET A 156 -10.14 -6.75 3.46
C MET A 156 -11.15 -6.12 2.48
N TRP A 157 -12.37 -5.85 2.96
CA TRP A 157 -13.38 -5.15 2.16
C TRP A 157 -12.95 -3.72 1.80
N ASP A 158 -12.39 -2.96 2.75
CA ASP A 158 -11.89 -1.60 2.48
C ASP A 158 -10.73 -1.61 1.49
N ILE A 159 -9.76 -2.52 1.66
CA ILE A 159 -8.64 -2.69 0.71
C ILE A 159 -9.18 -2.95 -0.69
N THR A 160 -10.06 -3.96 -0.85
CA THR A 160 -10.62 -4.34 -2.15
C THR A 160 -11.37 -3.17 -2.79
N ARG A 161 -12.14 -2.41 -1.99
CA ARG A 161 -12.86 -1.22 -2.44
C ARG A 161 -11.92 -0.11 -2.93
N ARG A 162 -10.83 0.16 -2.20
CA ARG A 162 -9.85 1.20 -2.55
C ARG A 162 -9.04 0.82 -3.77
N VAL A 163 -8.57 -0.42 -3.85
CA VAL A 163 -7.86 -0.96 -5.01
C VAL A 163 -8.74 -0.84 -6.25
N LYS A 164 -10.00 -1.28 -6.18
CA LYS A 164 -10.96 -1.16 -7.30
C LYS A 164 -11.21 0.28 -7.71
N ARG A 165 -11.31 1.21 -6.74
CA ARG A 165 -11.48 2.65 -7.03
C ARG A 165 -10.23 3.24 -7.68
N CYS A 166 -9.03 2.83 -7.26
CA CYS A 166 -7.77 3.24 -7.85
C CYS A 166 -7.66 2.77 -9.29
N PHE A 167 -7.92 1.48 -9.55
CA PHE A 167 -7.94 0.91 -10.91
C PHE A 167 -8.92 1.64 -11.83
N ARG A 168 -10.13 1.97 -11.35
CA ARG A 168 -11.08 2.78 -12.13
C ARG A 168 -10.53 4.15 -12.48
N LYS A 169 -9.98 4.89 -11.51
CA LYS A 169 -9.38 6.21 -11.78
C LYS A 169 -8.23 6.15 -12.76
N VAL A 170 -7.38 5.12 -12.68
CA VAL A 170 -6.27 4.92 -13.61
C VAL A 170 -6.81 4.58 -15.00
N SER A 171 -7.78 3.67 -15.10
CA SER A 171 -8.45 3.33 -16.36
C SER A 171 -9.09 4.55 -17.03
N ASP A 172 -9.82 5.37 -16.25
CA ASP A 172 -10.47 6.58 -16.74
C ASP A 172 -9.43 7.64 -17.19
N SER A 173 -8.26 7.69 -16.52
CA SER A 173 -7.18 8.63 -16.86
C SER A 173 -6.35 8.20 -18.06
N CYS A 174 -6.27 6.91 -18.37
CA CYS A 174 -5.57 6.38 -19.55
C CYS A 174 -6.37 6.55 -20.85
N GLY A 175 -7.54 7.20 -20.81
CA GLY A 175 -8.32 7.51 -22.01
C GLY A 175 -8.86 6.27 -22.73
N ILE A 176 -8.83 5.09 -22.10
CA ILE A 176 -9.59 3.93 -22.59
C ILE A 176 -11.05 4.32 -22.37
N PRO A 177 -11.82 4.62 -23.43
CA PRO A 177 -13.19 5.03 -23.26
C PRO A 177 -13.91 3.85 -22.64
N ALA A 178 -14.21 3.96 -21.35
CA ALA A 178 -15.06 3.01 -20.66
C ALA A 178 -16.32 2.92 -21.50
N LEU A 179 -16.53 1.77 -22.15
CA LEU A 179 -17.75 1.41 -22.84
C LEU A 179 -18.86 1.76 -21.87
N LYS A 180 -19.52 2.89 -22.12
CA LYS A 180 -20.60 3.41 -21.29
C LYS A 180 -21.68 2.35 -21.35
N LYS A 181 -21.66 1.40 -20.40
CA LYS A 181 -22.86 0.67 -20.03
C LYS A 181 -23.78 1.75 -19.53
N ALA A 182 -24.68 2.18 -20.41
CA ALA A 182 -25.81 3.03 -20.11
C ALA A 182 -26.61 2.33 -19.02
N SER A 183 -26.20 2.52 -17.77
CA SER A 183 -27.02 2.22 -16.61
C SER A 183 -28.14 3.24 -16.68
N LYS A 184 -29.20 2.84 -17.37
CA LYS A 184 -30.51 3.47 -17.32
C LYS A 184 -31.01 3.27 -15.88
N ARG A 185 -30.43 4.03 -14.93
CA ARG A 185 -31.01 4.23 -13.61
C ARG A 185 -32.32 4.95 -13.85
N ARG A 186 -33.38 4.17 -13.98
CA ARG A 186 -34.75 4.62 -13.78
C ARG A 186 -34.74 5.21 -12.37
N LYS A 187 -34.92 6.53 -12.25
CA LYS A 187 -35.46 7.11 -11.02
C LYS A 187 -36.77 6.37 -10.79
N VAL A 188 -36.80 5.51 -9.78
CA VAL A 188 -38.05 5.14 -9.15
C VAL A 188 -38.24 6.26 -8.15
N ASP A 189 -39.07 7.23 -8.53
CA ASP A 189 -39.61 8.19 -7.58
C ASP A 189 -40.43 7.34 -6.59
N PHE A 190 -39.92 7.23 -5.37
CA PHE A 190 -40.62 6.61 -4.27
C PHE A 190 -41.65 7.66 -3.84
N CYS A 191 -42.90 7.48 -4.24
CA CYS A 191 -43.99 8.28 -3.71
C CYS A 191 -44.09 8.00 -2.22
N ASP A 192 -43.95 9.05 -1.42
CA ASP A 192 -44.46 9.11 -0.06
C ASP A 192 -45.94 8.72 -0.09
N THR A 193 -46.27 7.60 0.52
CA THR A 193 -47.61 7.34 1.02
C THR A 193 -47.64 7.79 2.46
N ASP A 194 -48.28 8.95 2.66
CA ASP A 194 -48.94 9.30 3.91
C ASP A 194 -49.73 8.10 4.43
N THR A 195 -49.49 7.75 5.69
CA THR A 195 -50.49 7.09 6.50
C THR A 195 -50.25 7.52 7.93
N ASP A 196 -50.99 8.56 8.32
CA ASP A 196 -51.40 8.80 9.69
C ASP A 196 -51.95 7.50 10.30
N ASP A 197 -51.52 7.17 11.51
CA ASP A 197 -52.42 6.70 12.57
C ASP A 197 -51.68 6.58 13.92
N ILE A 198 -51.96 7.57 14.78
CA ILE A 198 -52.48 7.43 16.15
C ILE A 198 -51.83 6.35 17.04
N TYR A 199 -51.02 6.81 18.01
CA TYR A 199 -51.14 6.33 19.39
C TYR A 199 -51.06 7.53 20.35
N GLU A 200 -52.19 7.72 21.04
CA GLU A 200 -52.44 8.62 22.15
C GLU A 200 -51.84 8.05 23.46
N LEU A 201 -51.42 8.97 24.34
CA LEU A 201 -51.22 8.87 25.81
C LEU A 201 -49.99 8.13 26.34
N ASP A 202 -49.11 8.83 27.07
CA ASP A 202 -49.34 9.26 28.47
C ASP A 202 -48.35 10.39 28.88
N PRO A 203 -48.81 11.53 29.46
CA PRO A 203 -47.96 12.60 29.94
C PRO A 203 -47.78 12.52 31.45
N SER A 204 -46.69 11.90 31.91
CA SER A 204 -46.21 12.03 33.29
C SER A 204 -44.71 11.70 33.29
N ASP A 205 -43.89 12.73 33.05
CA ASP A 205 -42.66 12.98 33.79
C ASP A 205 -41.96 14.19 33.14
N ALA A 206 -42.38 15.34 33.66
CA ALA A 206 -41.66 16.59 33.54
C ALA A 206 -40.49 16.61 34.54
N LEU A 207 -39.56 17.55 34.29
CA LEU A 207 -38.28 17.83 34.96
C LEU A 207 -37.13 16.94 34.46
N GLU A 208 -35.98 17.47 34.04
CA GLU A 208 -35.34 18.70 34.52
C GLU A 208 -34.44 19.31 33.43
N THR A 209 -34.54 20.62 33.34
CA THR A 209 -33.69 21.55 32.62
C THR A 209 -32.20 21.39 32.98
N THR A 210 -31.30 21.43 32.00
CA THR A 210 -30.13 22.31 32.09
C THR A 210 -29.44 22.53 30.75
N ASP A 211 -29.28 23.81 30.49
CA ASP A 211 -28.63 24.51 29.39
C ASP A 211 -27.13 24.57 29.66
N VAL A 212 -26.27 24.08 28.75
CA VAL A 212 -24.85 24.46 28.70
C VAL A 212 -24.38 24.50 27.25
N ARG A 213 -24.40 25.72 26.70
CA ARG A 213 -23.46 26.18 25.67
C ARG A 213 -22.04 26.16 26.23
N ASP A 214 -21.06 25.78 25.40
CA ASP A 214 -19.73 26.41 25.26
C ASP A 214 -18.86 25.55 24.33
N CYS A 215 -18.54 26.04 23.13
CA CYS A 215 -17.30 26.74 22.78
C CYS A 215 -16.04 25.83 22.62
N TYR A 216 -15.71 25.57 21.34
CA TYR A 216 -14.39 25.41 20.68
C TYR A 216 -13.09 25.37 21.53
N PRO A 217 -12.04 24.66 21.05
CA PRO A 217 -11.06 25.35 20.20
C PRO A 217 -10.44 24.56 19.05
N HIS A 218 -10.05 25.38 18.06
CA HIS A 218 -9.09 25.15 16.97
C HIS A 218 -7.77 24.54 17.44
N TYR A 219 -7.20 23.65 16.62
CA TYR A 219 -5.76 23.35 16.63
C TYR A 219 -5.12 23.77 15.31
N HIS A 220 -4.30 24.83 15.39
CA HIS A 220 -3.21 25.11 14.48
C HIS A 220 -2.00 24.27 14.91
N PHE A 221 -1.32 23.62 13.97
CA PHE A 221 0.06 23.16 14.17
C PHE A 221 0.92 23.65 13.01
N GLN A 222 2.08 24.20 13.40
CA GLN A 222 3.17 24.71 12.56
C GLN A 222 3.84 23.61 11.74
#